data_AF-A0A956K2Z9-F1
#
_entry.id   AF-A0A956K2Z9-F1
#
_cell.length_a   1.000
_cell.length_b   1.000
_cell.length_c   1.000
_cell.angle_alpha   90.00
_cell.angle_beta   90.00
_cell.angle_gamma   90.00
#
_symmetry.space_group_name_H-M   'P 1'
#
loop_
_entity.id
_entity.type
_entity.pdbx_description
1 polymer ?
#
loop_
_entity_poly.entity_id
_entity_poly.type
_entity_poly.pdbx_seq_one_letter_code
_entity_poly.pdbx_strand_id
1 'polypeptide(L)'
;ARVLPLVDAALSRPREQLAAQRAEAEAAAGVTPEQSAALDAAFGDVYQELITYTNGAITDGQVTPYERNVAGLLEYAGGLGQILSGAEGRVGGILSPEQQQAIYDSGFEWGEYLGVSAPWDQLTPPPPPSVGTGGSGG
;
A
#
# COMPACT_ATOMS: atom_id res chain seq x y z
N ALA A 1 -16.26 -12.26 5.57
CA ALA A 1 -15.89 -12.39 7.00
C ALA A 1 -15.29 -11.06 7.46
N ARG A 2 -15.62 -10.62 8.69
CA ARG A 2 -15.18 -9.35 9.27
C ARG A 2 -13.71 -9.46 9.72
N VAL A 3 -12.80 -9.61 8.77
CA VAL A 3 -11.34 -9.60 9.01
C VAL A 3 -10.87 -8.16 9.22
N LEU A 4 -11.58 -7.18 8.64
CA LEU A 4 -11.27 -5.76 8.70
C LEU A 4 -11.06 -5.21 10.12
N PRO A 5 -11.94 -5.47 11.12
CA PRO A 5 -11.72 -4.95 12.48
C PRO A 5 -10.49 -5.53 13.17
N LEU A 6 -10.07 -6.76 12.81
CA LEU A 6 -8.86 -7.37 13.37
C LEU A 6 -7.60 -6.81 12.71
N VAL A 7 -7.64 -6.54 11.41
CA VAL A 7 -6.53 -5.92 10.68
C VAL A 7 -6.33 -4.48 11.16
N ASP A 8 -7.39 -3.68 11.27
CA ASP A 8 -7.28 -2.33 11.81
C ASP A 8 -6.77 -2.31 13.25
N ALA A 9 -7.25 -3.23 14.10
CA ALA A 9 -6.74 -3.35 15.46
C ALA A 9 -5.24 -3.74 15.48
N ALA A 10 -4.82 -4.66 14.61
CA ALA A 10 -3.42 -5.09 14.49
C ALA A 10 -2.51 -3.99 13.93
N LEU A 11 -3.00 -3.16 13.02
CA LEU A 11 -2.24 -2.10 12.37
C LEU A 11 -2.27 -0.76 13.13
N SER A 12 -3.20 -0.56 14.08
CA SER A 12 -3.33 0.69 14.85
C SER A 12 -2.01 1.17 15.46
N ARG A 13 -1.35 0.33 16.27
CA ARG A 13 -0.05 0.65 16.89
C ARG A 13 1.09 0.82 15.88
N PRO A 14 1.29 -0.09 14.89
CA PRO A 14 2.25 0.14 13.82
C PRO A 14 2.04 1.47 13.08
N ARG A 15 0.79 1.84 12.77
CA ARG A 15 0.44 3.11 12.10
C ARG A 15 0.81 4.31 12.96
N GLU A 16 0.48 4.29 14.26
CA GLU A 16 0.85 5.36 15.19
C GLU A 16 2.38 5.50 15.31
N GLN A 17 3.10 4.39 15.41
CA GLN A 17 4.54 4.38 15.52
C GLN A 17 5.22 4.94 14.26
N LEU A 18 4.77 4.50 13.08
CA LEU A 18 5.31 4.98 11.81
C LEU A 18 4.96 6.45 11.55
N ALA A 19 3.78 6.92 11.98
CA ALA A 19 3.44 8.34 11.91
C ALA A 19 4.35 9.20 12.80
N ALA A 20 4.69 8.72 13.99
CA ALA A 20 5.65 9.39 14.88
C ALA A 20 7.06 9.42 14.26
N GLN A 21 7.54 8.28 13.75
CA GLN A 21 8.85 8.20 13.07
C GLN A 21 8.91 9.12 11.85
N ARG A 22 7.83 9.19 11.07
CA ARG A 22 7.73 10.13 9.94
C ARG A 22 7.89 11.57 10.41
N ALA A 23 7.15 11.97 11.45
CA ALA A 23 7.22 13.33 11.97
C ALA A 23 8.63 13.67 12.48
N GLU A 24 9.30 12.73 13.16
CA GLU A 24 10.69 12.88 13.61
C GLU A 24 11.67 13.01 12.43
N ALA A 25 11.52 12.18 11.40
CA ALA A 25 12.35 12.20 10.20
C ALA A 25 12.16 13.49 9.39
N GLU A 26 10.91 13.92 9.18
CA GLU A 26 10.57 15.17 8.51
C GLU A 26 11.15 16.38 9.25
N ALA A 27 11.07 16.39 10.59
CA ALA A 27 11.66 17.44 11.41
C ALA A 27 13.19 17.46 11.31
N ALA A 28 13.84 16.29 11.35
CA ALA A 28 15.29 16.16 11.22
C ALA A 28 15.81 16.60 9.84
N ALA A 29 15.03 16.33 8.79
CA ALA A 29 15.32 16.73 7.41
C ALA A 29 14.91 18.18 7.09
N GLY A 30 14.29 18.90 8.03
CA GLY A 30 13.82 20.27 7.81
C GLY A 30 12.74 20.37 6.74
N VAL A 31 11.88 19.36 6.62
CA VAL A 31 10.72 19.37 5.72
C VAL A 31 9.76 20.47 6.17
N THR A 32 9.37 21.34 5.25
CA THR A 32 8.43 22.43 5.58
C THR A 32 6.99 21.91 5.67
N PRO A 33 6.07 22.66 6.32
CA PRO A 33 4.65 22.29 6.33
C PRO A 33 4.06 22.12 4.92
N GLU A 34 4.48 22.93 3.96
CA GLU A 34 4.03 22.84 2.56
C GLU A 34 4.54 21.55 1.88
N GLN A 35 5.80 21.17 2.13
CA GLN A 35 6.34 19.91 1.63
C GLN A 35 5.65 18.71 2.27
N SER A 36 5.42 18.75 3.59
CA SER A 36 4.71 17.70 4.32
C SER A 36 3.27 17.52 3.80
N ALA A 37 2.56 18.62 3.55
CA ALA A 37 1.23 18.58 2.93
C ALA A 37 1.26 18.05 1.49
N ALA A 38 2.30 18.37 0.71
CA ALA A 38 2.48 17.82 -0.63
C ALA A 38 2.78 16.31 -0.61
N LEU A 39 3.56 15.84 0.37
CA LEU A 39 3.80 14.41 0.61
C LEU A 39 2.49 13.70 0.96
N ASP A 40 1.68 14.27 1.85
CA ASP A 40 0.37 13.71 2.20
C ASP A 40 -0.55 13.55 0.99
N ALA A 41 -0.60 14.58 0.13
CA ALA A 41 -1.37 14.52 -1.11
C ALA A 41 -0.85 13.42 -2.05
N ALA A 42 0.48 13.34 -2.25
CA ALA A 42 1.09 12.32 -3.09
C ALA A 42 0.84 10.91 -2.56
N PHE A 43 0.89 10.71 -1.24
CA PHE A 43 0.58 9.42 -0.62
C PHE A 43 -0.89 9.07 -0.73
N GLY A 44 -1.79 10.06 -0.62
CA GLY A 44 -3.21 9.88 -0.90
C GLY A 44 -3.45 9.30 -2.29
N ASP A 45 -2.80 9.85 -3.32
CA ASP A 45 -2.90 9.34 -4.69
C ASP A 45 -2.31 7.94 -4.84
N VAL A 46 -1.15 7.68 -4.22
CA VAL A 46 -0.54 6.33 -4.19
C VAL A 46 -1.49 5.31 -3.55
N TYR A 47 -2.17 5.66 -2.46
CA TYR A 47 -3.15 4.77 -1.83
C TYR A 47 -4.35 4.50 -2.73
N GLN A 48 -4.85 5.50 -3.45
CA GLN A 48 -5.94 5.28 -4.41
C GLN A 48 -5.52 4.35 -5.55
N GLU A 49 -4.32 4.53 -6.10
CA GLU A 49 -3.75 3.65 -7.12
C GLU A 49 -3.59 2.21 -6.59
N LEU A 50 -3.00 2.06 -5.40
CA LEU A 50 -2.79 0.79 -4.72
C LEU A 50 -4.10 0.02 -4.51
N ILE A 51 -5.12 0.67 -3.95
CA ILE A 51 -6.42 0.05 -3.67
C ILE A 51 -7.13 -0.31 -4.98
N THR A 52 -7.12 0.59 -5.97
CA THR A 52 -7.74 0.33 -7.28
C THR A 52 -7.09 -0.87 -7.95
N TYR A 53 -5.76 -0.90 -7.99
CA TYR A 53 -4.99 -1.99 -8.57
C TYR A 53 -5.24 -3.32 -7.84
N THR A 54 -5.21 -3.30 -6.50
CA THR A 54 -5.43 -4.51 -5.68
C THR A 54 -6.84 -5.04 -5.85
N ASN A 55 -7.86 -4.18 -5.89
CA ASN A 55 -9.25 -4.58 -6.14
C ASN A 55 -9.43 -5.16 -7.54
N GLY A 56 -8.74 -4.63 -8.55
CA GLY A 56 -8.67 -5.22 -9.89
C GLY A 56 -8.11 -6.63 -9.85
N ALA A 57 -6.93 -6.81 -9.26
CA ALA A 57 -6.28 -8.13 -9.15
C ALA A 57 -7.10 -9.15 -8.35
N ILE A 58 -7.83 -8.71 -7.32
CA ILE A 58 -8.78 -9.54 -6.58
C ILE A 58 -9.96 -9.96 -7.48
N THR A 59 -10.53 -9.01 -8.23
CA THR A 59 -11.66 -9.26 -9.14
C THR A 59 -11.28 -10.22 -10.25
N ASP A 60 -10.08 -10.08 -10.79
CA ASP A 60 -9.55 -10.92 -11.88
C ASP A 60 -9.05 -12.30 -11.40
N GLY A 61 -9.09 -12.56 -10.09
CA GLY A 61 -8.65 -13.82 -9.50
C GLY A 61 -7.12 -14.01 -9.50
N GLN A 62 -6.35 -12.96 -9.78
CA GLN A 62 -4.88 -12.95 -9.64
C GLN A 62 -4.47 -13.09 -8.17
N VAL A 63 -5.24 -12.46 -7.27
CA VAL A 63 -5.08 -12.55 -5.82
C VAL A 63 -6.34 -13.16 -5.21
N THR A 64 -6.27 -14.43 -4.83
CA THR A 64 -7.39 -15.15 -4.24
C THR A 64 -6.94 -16.08 -3.11
N PRO A 65 -7.71 -16.21 -2.03
CA PRO A 65 -7.42 -17.18 -0.97
C PRO A 65 -7.88 -18.60 -1.33
N TYR A 66 -8.66 -18.78 -2.40
CA TYR A 66 -9.33 -20.04 -2.71
C TYR A 66 -8.45 -21.03 -3.47
N GLU A 67 -7.54 -20.52 -4.30
CA GLU A 67 -6.70 -21.33 -5.18
C GLU A 67 -5.27 -20.78 -5.22
N ARG A 68 -4.30 -21.66 -5.48
CA ARG A 68 -2.91 -21.24 -5.66
C ARG A 68 -2.73 -20.70 -7.08
N ASN A 69 -2.59 -19.38 -7.21
CA ASN A 69 -2.27 -18.72 -8.47
C ASN A 69 -0.90 -18.03 -8.37
N VAL A 70 0.19 -18.78 -8.50
CA VAL A 70 1.56 -18.23 -8.36
C VAL A 70 1.88 -17.24 -9.47
N ALA A 71 1.44 -17.50 -10.70
CA ALA A 71 1.67 -16.58 -11.82
C ALA A 71 0.94 -15.25 -11.60
N GLY A 72 -0.34 -15.28 -11.22
CA GLY A 72 -1.10 -14.08 -10.89
C GLY A 72 -0.54 -13.33 -9.68
N LEU A 73 -0.05 -14.04 -8.66
CA LEU A 73 0.60 -13.42 -7.51
C LEU A 73 1.91 -12.71 -7.89
N LEU A 74 2.72 -13.31 -8.77
CA LEU A 74 3.96 -12.69 -9.27
C LEU A 74 3.68 -11.46 -10.14
N GLU A 75 2.65 -11.52 -10.99
CA GLU A 75 2.18 -10.38 -11.78
C GLU A 75 1.68 -9.25 -10.87
N TYR A 76 0.85 -9.59 -9.88
CA TYR A 76 0.37 -8.66 -8.86
C TYR A 76 1.54 -7.97 -8.14
N ALA A 77 2.50 -8.76 -7.63
CA ALA A 77 3.68 -8.24 -6.93
C ALA A 77 4.55 -7.34 -7.83
N GLY A 78 4.69 -7.68 -9.11
CA GLY A 78 5.39 -6.87 -10.10
C GLY A 78 4.75 -5.49 -10.27
N GLY A 79 3.43 -5.42 -10.44
CA GLY A 79 2.72 -4.14 -10.56
C GLY A 79 2.70 -3.33 -9.26
N LEU A 80 2.62 -3.98 -8.09
CA LEU A 80 2.82 -3.30 -6.80
C LEU A 80 4.20 -2.64 -6.73
N GLY A 81 5.25 -3.33 -7.17
CA GLY A 81 6.60 -2.76 -7.22
C GLY A 81 6.69 -1.51 -8.09
N GLN A 82 5.95 -1.46 -9.20
CA GLN A 82 5.88 -0.26 -10.05
C GLN A 82 5.17 0.91 -9.36
N ILE A 83 4.06 0.66 -8.66
CA ILE A 83 3.35 1.71 -7.90
C ILE A 83 4.26 2.29 -6.81
N LEU A 84 4.95 1.44 -6.05
CA LEU A 84 5.86 1.87 -4.99
C LEU A 84 7.07 2.63 -5.53
N SER A 85 7.67 2.16 -6.63
CA SER A 85 8.75 2.90 -7.31
C SER A 85 8.27 4.25 -7.84
N GLY A 86 7.03 4.33 -8.32
CA GLY A 86 6.38 5.60 -8.67
C GLY A 86 6.22 6.55 -7.48
N ALA A 87 5.93 6.02 -6.29
CA ALA A 87 5.83 6.81 -5.06
C ALA A 87 7.18 7.43 -4.68
N GLU A 88 8.29 6.69 -4.77
CA GLU A 88 9.65 7.24 -4.55
C GLU A 88 9.94 8.39 -5.51
N GLY A 89 9.56 8.26 -6.78
CA GLY A 89 9.69 9.34 -7.77
C GLY A 89 8.90 10.59 -7.40
N ARG A 90 7.69 10.45 -6.83
CA ARG A 90 6.87 11.58 -6.36
C ARG A 90 7.51 12.27 -5.15
N VAL A 91 8.02 11.49 -4.18
CA VAL A 91 8.78 12.03 -3.04
C VAL A 91 9.99 12.82 -3.53
N GLY A 92 10.72 12.29 -4.51
CA GLY A 92 11.87 12.96 -5.11
C GLY A 92 11.55 14.25 -5.86
N GLY A 93 10.30 14.46 -6.26
CA GLY A 93 9.81 15.72 -6.84
C GLY A 93 9.44 16.79 -5.81
N ILE A 94 9.28 16.41 -4.53
CA ILE A 94 8.85 17.31 -3.44
C ILE A 94 10.03 17.67 -2.52
N LEU A 95 10.87 16.69 -2.23
CA LEU A 95 12.00 16.82 -1.32
C LEU A 95 13.31 16.97 -2.09
N SER A 96 14.21 17.81 -1.58
CA SER A 96 15.57 17.87 -2.12
C SER A 96 16.31 16.54 -1.89
N PRO A 97 17.36 16.23 -2.67
CA PRO A 97 18.18 15.04 -2.43
C PRO A 97 18.76 14.98 -1.01
N GLU A 98 19.15 16.12 -0.44
CA GLU A 98 19.66 16.20 0.93
C GLU A 98 18.60 15.88 1.97
N GLN A 99 17.37 16.36 1.78
CA GLN A 99 16.24 16.04 2.66
C GLN A 99 15.89 14.55 2.59
N GLN A 100 15.89 13.97 1.37
CA GLN A 100 15.67 12.54 1.18
C GLN A 100 16.75 11.71 1.90
N GLN A 101 18.03 12.08 1.74
CA GLN A 101 19.12 11.40 2.42
C GLN A 101 18.99 11.50 3.95
N ALA A 102 18.66 12.68 4.48
CA ALA A 102 18.46 12.86 5.92
C ALA A 102 17.32 11.99 6.48
N ILE A 103 16.25 11.79 5.70
CA ILE A 103 15.17 10.88 6.06
C ILE A 103 15.65 9.43 6.06
N TYR A 104 16.38 8.98 5.03
CA TYR A 104 16.96 7.62 5.03
C TYR A 104 17.94 7.40 6.19
N ASP A 105 18.78 8.39 6.50
CA ASP A 105 19.74 8.33 7.61
C ASP A 105 19.04 8.27 8.99
N SER A 106 17.78 8.69 9.08
CA SER A 106 16.96 8.53 10.30
C SER A 106 16.46 7.10 10.51
N GLY A 107 16.58 6.23 9.50
CA GLY A 107 16.04 4.86 9.50
C GLY A 107 14.55 4.79 9.17
N PHE A 108 13.95 5.89 8.71
CA PHE A 108 12.57 5.92 8.26
C PHE A 108 12.45 5.47 6.80
N GLU A 109 11.56 4.51 6.55
CA GLU A 109 11.38 3.87 5.25
C GLU A 109 10.00 4.18 4.66
N TRP A 110 9.98 4.88 3.51
CA TRP A 110 8.74 5.26 2.82
C TRP A 110 7.89 4.04 2.45
N GLY A 111 8.53 2.96 1.99
CA GLY A 111 7.82 1.74 1.60
C GLY A 111 7.08 1.07 2.76
N GLU A 112 7.69 1.03 3.95
CA GLU A 112 7.05 0.51 5.16
C GLU A 112 5.87 1.40 5.58
N TYR A 113 6.10 2.72 5.61
CA TYR A 113 5.06 3.69 5.92
C TYR A 113 3.85 3.53 4.99
N LEU A 114 4.08 3.49 3.67
CA LEU A 114 3.03 3.32 2.67
C LEU A 114 2.30 1.98 2.82
N GLY A 115 3.03 0.88 3.04
CA GLY A 115 2.43 -0.44 3.19
C GLY A 115 1.55 -0.57 4.42
N VAL A 116 1.98 -0.03 5.57
CA VAL A 116 1.24 -0.14 6.84
C VAL A 116 0.09 0.87 6.92
N SER A 117 0.27 2.06 6.35
CA SER A 117 -0.71 3.15 6.41
C SER A 117 -1.76 3.09 5.31
N ALA A 118 -1.60 2.22 4.31
CA ALA A 118 -2.60 2.03 3.27
C ALA A 118 -3.98 1.67 3.86
N PRO A 119 -5.08 2.17 3.25
CA PRO A 119 -6.44 1.97 3.72
C PRO A 119 -6.99 0.62 3.26
N TRP A 120 -6.40 -0.47 3.78
CA TRP A 120 -6.73 -1.85 3.44
C TRP A 120 -8.19 -2.23 3.72
N ASP A 121 -8.88 -1.45 4.54
CA ASP A 121 -10.32 -1.55 4.82
C ASP A 121 -11.19 -1.26 3.59
N GLN A 122 -10.64 -0.60 2.57
CA GLN A 122 -11.32 -0.32 1.30
C GLN A 122 -11.21 -1.46 0.28
N LEU A 123 -10.51 -2.56 0.61
CA LEU A 123 -10.41 -3.70 -0.29
C LEU A 123 -11.75 -4.42 -0.43
N THR A 124 -12.08 -4.79 -1.66
CA THR A 124 -13.25 -5.61 -1.97
C THR A 124 -12.96 -7.07 -1.67
N PRO A 125 -13.93 -7.84 -1.13
CA PRO A 125 -13.75 -9.27 -0.93
C PRO A 125 -13.59 -9.98 -2.29
N PRO A 126 -12.78 -11.07 -2.35
CA PRO A 126 -12.63 -11.85 -3.57
C PRO A 126 -13.96 -12.48 -4.00
N PRO A 127 -14.19 -12.64 -5.33
CA PRO A 127 -15.35 -13.36 -5.82
C PRO A 127 -15.35 -14.80 -5.26
N PRO A 128 -16.52 -15.39 -4.98
CA PRO A 128 -16.58 -16.75 -4.47
C PRO A 128 -15.90 -17.72 -5.43
N PRO A 129 -15.36 -18.85 -4.94
CA PRO A 129 -14.75 -19.84 -5.81
C PRO A 129 -15.76 -20.27 -6.86
N SER A 130 -15.29 -20.39 -8.11
CA SER A 130 -16.08 -20.95 -9.20
C SER A 130 -16.51 -22.35 -8.79
N VAL A 131 -17.74 -22.49 -8.29
CA VAL A 131 -18.34 -23.80 -8.06
C VAL A 131 -18.47 -24.38 -9.45
N GLY A 132 -17.59 -25.34 -9.79
CA GLY A 132 -17.69 -26.06 -11.05
C GLY A 132 -19.15 -26.47 -11.19
N THR A 133 -19.81 -25.98 -12.24
CA THR A 133 -21.15 -26.44 -12.61
C THR A 133 -21.02 -27.91 -12.99
N GLY A 134 -21.06 -28.78 -11.98
CA GLY A 134 -21.48 -30.16 -12.10
C GLY A 134 -22.96 -30.15 -12.44
N GLY A 135 -23.28 -29.69 -13.64
CA GLY A 135 -24.58 -29.81 -14.27
C GLY A 135 -24.56 -31.06 -15.13
N SER A 136 -25.15 -32.13 -14.60
CA SER A 136 -25.47 -33.34 -15.33
C SER A 136 -26.42 -33.05 -16.48
N GLY A 137 -26.25 -33.78 -17.58
CA GLY A 137 -27.22 -33.93 -18.66
C GLY A 137 -26.50 -34.47 -19.89
N GLY A 138 -26.79 -35.63 -20.44
CA GLY A 138 -27.81 -36.65 -20.21
C GLY A 138 -27.68 -37.65 -21.36
#